data_AF-A0AAP8NBG5-F1
#
_entry.id   AF-A0AAP8NBG5-F1
#
_cell.length_a   1.000
_cell.length_b   1.000
_cell.length_c   1.000
_cell.angle_alpha   90.00
_cell.angle_beta   90.00
_cell.angle_gamma   90.00
#
_symmetry.space_group_name_H-M   'P 1'
#
loop_
_entity.id
_entity.type
_entity.pdbx_description
1 polymer ?
#
loop_
_entity_poly.entity_id
_entity_poly.type
_entity_poly.pdbx_seq_one_letter_code
_entity_poly.pdbx_strand_id
1 'polypeptide(L)'
;MLQLWFFKKEGRATYLEFLRNLTPQILLFAAIMIIGEKMMRQPPESCAWYGIGVFVLVLFAIMWILAFAANGSLLYDKALASRSDIEEHKSMLKEGGLKGGKLAWASFKYTAGNHRLLVAEVVIIIFVIYGSTILAMMSGVITALGFLKNVK
;
A
#
# COMPACT_ATOMS: atom_id res chain seq x y z
N MET A 1 -16.44 21.24 -16.82
CA MET A 1 -16.68 19.82 -16.49
C MET A 1 -15.53 19.36 -15.61
N LEU A 2 -15.77 19.07 -14.32
CA LEU A 2 -14.72 18.62 -13.39
C LEU A 2 -14.29 17.21 -13.82
N GLN A 3 -13.25 17.09 -14.63
CA GLN A 3 -12.65 15.79 -14.94
C GLN A 3 -11.76 15.38 -13.77
N LEU A 4 -12.20 14.35 -13.05
CA LEU A 4 -11.43 13.67 -12.01
C LEU A 4 -10.06 13.24 -12.57
N TRP A 5 -9.01 13.36 -11.74
CA TRP A 5 -7.64 13.13 -12.18
C TRP A 5 -7.46 11.70 -12.70
N PHE A 6 -8.11 10.73 -12.06
CA PHE A 6 -8.08 9.33 -12.42
C PHE A 6 -8.48 9.04 -13.86
N PHE A 7 -9.43 9.79 -14.44
CA PHE A 7 -9.88 9.56 -15.82
C PHE A 7 -8.94 10.16 -16.87
N LYS A 8 -7.94 10.96 -16.46
CA LYS A 8 -6.91 11.49 -17.37
C LYS A 8 -5.91 10.39 -17.73
N LYS A 9 -5.21 10.54 -18.86
CA LYS A 9 -4.19 9.58 -19.33
C LYS A 9 -3.12 9.32 -18.27
N GLU A 10 -2.64 10.37 -17.61
CA GLU A 10 -1.62 10.30 -16.56
C GLU A 10 -2.13 9.63 -15.28
N GLY A 11 -3.38 9.91 -14.88
CA GLY A 11 -4.03 9.26 -13.75
C GLY A 11 -4.18 7.75 -13.97
N ARG A 12 -4.65 7.34 -15.16
CA ARG A 12 -4.74 5.92 -15.53
C ARG A 12 -3.39 5.21 -15.56
N ALA A 13 -2.35 5.87 -16.08
CA ALA A 13 -1.01 5.28 -16.13
C ALA A 13 -0.43 5.07 -14.72
N THR A 14 -0.56 6.09 -13.87
CA THR A 14 -0.14 6.04 -12.45
C THR A 14 -0.89 4.94 -11.71
N TYR A 15 -2.19 4.83 -11.98
CA TYR A 15 -3.03 3.79 -11.41
C TYR A 15 -2.59 2.37 -11.80
N LEU A 16 -2.31 2.14 -13.07
CA LEU A 16 -1.83 0.82 -13.54
C LEU A 16 -0.49 0.45 -12.91
N GLU A 17 0.38 1.43 -12.69
CA GLU A 17 1.65 1.22 -11.98
C GLU A 17 1.43 0.87 -10.51
N PHE A 18 0.51 1.56 -9.85
CA PHE A 18 0.09 1.22 -8.49
C PHE A 18 -0.43 -0.21 -8.38
N LEU A 19 -1.28 -0.66 -9.32
CA LEU A 19 -1.78 -2.04 -9.38
C LEU A 19 -0.66 -3.06 -9.66
N ARG A 20 0.31 -2.71 -10.50
CA ARG A 20 1.46 -3.57 -10.78
C ARG A 20 2.30 -3.80 -9.53
N ASN A 21 2.51 -2.75 -8.73
CA ASN A 21 3.22 -2.84 -7.46
C ASN A 21 2.39 -3.54 -6.37
N LEU A 22 1.06 -3.47 -6.46
CA LEU A 22 0.15 -4.13 -5.53
C LEU A 22 0.21 -5.66 -5.65
N THR A 23 0.39 -6.18 -6.87
CA THR A 23 0.43 -7.64 -7.13
C THR A 23 1.47 -8.39 -6.28
N PRO A 24 2.77 -8.02 -6.24
CA PRO A 24 3.73 -8.69 -5.38
C PRO A 24 3.45 -8.49 -3.88
N GLN A 25 2.81 -7.38 -3.47
CA GLN A 25 2.42 -7.15 -2.08
C GLN A 25 1.31 -8.11 -1.64
N ILE A 26 0.34 -8.38 -2.52
CA ILE A 26 -0.73 -9.37 -2.30
C ILE A 26 -0.10 -10.75 -2.10
N LEU A 27 0.84 -11.14 -2.97
CA LEU A 27 1.52 -12.44 -2.86
C LEU A 27 2.31 -12.58 -1.57
N LEU A 28 3.05 -11.54 -1.18
CA LEU A 28 3.79 -11.52 0.09
C LEU A 28 2.84 -11.67 1.28
N PHE A 29 1.71 -10.95 1.29
CA PHE A 29 0.71 -11.07 2.35
C PHE A 29 0.12 -12.47 2.43
N ALA A 30 -0.29 -13.05 1.29
CA ALA A 30 -0.81 -14.41 1.25
C ALA A 30 0.22 -15.44 1.77
N ALA A 31 1.50 -15.27 1.41
CA ALA A 31 2.57 -16.13 1.92
C ALA A 31 2.73 -16.01 3.45
N ILE A 32 2.72 -14.80 4.00
CA ILE A 32 2.76 -14.56 5.46
C ILE A 32 1.59 -15.30 6.14
N MET A 33 0.37 -15.17 5.61
CA MET A 33 -0.82 -15.80 6.20
C MET A 33 -0.76 -17.33 6.15
N ILE A 34 -0.38 -17.91 5.01
CA ILE A 34 -0.31 -19.37 4.84
C ILE A 34 0.80 -19.98 5.70
N ILE A 35 1.99 -19.37 5.69
CA ILE A 35 3.12 -19.84 6.50
C ILE A 35 2.82 -19.67 7.99
N GLY A 36 2.24 -18.54 8.38
CA GLY A 36 1.80 -18.28 9.76
C GLY A 36 0.80 -19.32 10.27
N GLU A 37 -0.26 -19.60 9.50
CA GLU A 37 -1.24 -20.63 9.85
C GLU A 37 -0.60 -22.02 9.95
N LYS A 38 0.28 -22.37 9.01
CA LYS A 38 1.00 -23.65 9.04
C LYS A 38 1.87 -23.77 10.29
N MET A 39 2.60 -22.72 10.65
CA MET A 39 3.43 -22.69 11.86
C MET A 39 2.62 -22.80 13.15
N MET A 40 1.40 -22.24 13.19
CA MET A 40 0.50 -22.38 14.34
C MET A 40 -0.06 -23.80 14.48
N ARG A 41 -0.45 -24.44 13.37
CA ARG A 41 -1.01 -25.81 13.38
C ARG A 41 0.03 -26.90 13.57
N GLN A 42 1.24 -26.68 13.05
CA GLN A 42 2.35 -27.62 13.09
C GLN A 42 3.60 -26.87 13.57
N PRO A 43 3.67 -26.53 14.87
CA PRO A 43 4.84 -25.85 15.41
C PRO A 43 6.08 -26.74 15.22
N PRO A 44 7.23 -26.16 14.83
CA PRO A 44 8.50 -26.89 14.79
C PRO A 44 8.81 -27.50 16.15
N GLU A 45 9.39 -28.69 16.15
CA GLU A 45 9.72 -29.43 17.39
C GLU A 45 10.72 -28.69 18.30
N SER A 46 11.53 -27.79 17.71
CA SER A 46 12.51 -26.98 18.44
C SER A 46 12.04 -25.54 18.64
N CYS A 47 12.12 -25.07 19.89
CA CYS A 47 11.88 -23.68 20.26
C CYS A 47 12.73 -22.68 19.44
N ALA A 48 13.98 -23.03 19.12
CA ALA A 48 14.86 -22.19 18.31
C ALA A 48 14.36 -22.04 16.86
N TRP A 49 13.91 -23.13 16.24
CA TRP A 49 13.36 -23.11 14.88
C TRP A 49 12.01 -22.39 14.80
N TYR A 50 11.17 -22.52 15.82
CA TYR A 50 9.95 -21.74 15.94
C TYR A 50 10.25 -20.23 16.05
N GLY A 51 11.20 -19.85 16.92
CA GLY A 51 11.62 -18.46 17.10
C GLY A 51 12.16 -17.83 15.80
N ILE A 52 13.01 -18.54 15.06
CA ILE A 52 13.53 -18.09 13.75
C ILE A 52 12.38 -17.91 12.76
N GLY A 53 11.45 -18.88 12.68
CA GLY A 53 10.32 -18.78 11.76
C GLY A 53 9.39 -17.59 12.07
N VAL A 54 9.09 -17.35 13.35
CA VAL A 54 8.30 -16.18 13.78
C VAL A 54 9.04 -14.89 13.46
N PHE A 55 10.34 -14.83 13.72
CA PHE A 55 11.16 -13.65 13.40
C PHE A 55 11.14 -13.33 11.89
N VAL A 56 11.31 -14.33 11.03
CA VAL A 56 11.22 -14.16 9.56
C VAL A 56 9.83 -13.69 9.13
N LEU A 57 8.76 -14.25 9.70
CA LEU A 57 7.39 -13.79 9.43
C LEU A 57 7.17 -12.33 9.81
N VAL A 58 7.70 -11.89 10.96
CA VAL A 58 7.65 -10.49 11.39
C VAL A 58 8.40 -9.58 10.42
N LEU A 59 9.59 -9.98 9.95
CA LEU A 59 10.33 -9.21 8.94
C LEU A 59 9.57 -9.10 7.62
N PHE A 60 8.92 -10.18 7.18
CA PHE A 60 8.05 -10.15 5.99
C PHE A 60 6.84 -9.24 6.18
N ALA A 61 6.21 -9.25 7.36
CA ALA A 61 5.12 -8.32 7.67
C ALA A 61 5.58 -6.85 7.67
N ILE A 62 6.76 -6.56 8.23
CA ILE A 62 7.35 -5.21 8.19
C ILE A 62 7.61 -4.78 6.75
N MET A 63 8.24 -5.64 5.93
CA MET A 63 8.45 -5.35 4.51
C MET A 63 7.15 -5.08 3.76
N TRP A 64 6.10 -5.84 4.07
CA TRP A 64 4.78 -5.61 3.48
C TRP A 64 4.22 -4.22 3.84
N ILE A 65 4.29 -3.81 5.12
CA ILE A 65 3.85 -2.48 5.57
C ILE A 65 4.66 -1.37 4.89
N LEU A 66 5.98 -1.52 4.78
CA LEU A 66 6.83 -0.55 4.13
C LEU A 66 6.54 -0.44 2.62
N ALA A 67 6.35 -1.57 1.95
CA ALA A 67 5.97 -1.62 0.54
C ALA A 67 4.59 -0.98 0.31
N PHE A 68 3.64 -1.22 1.20
CA PHE A 68 2.32 -0.60 1.20
C PHE A 68 2.44 0.93 1.28
N ALA A 69 3.19 1.42 2.27
CA ALA A 69 3.39 2.84 2.49
C ALA A 69 4.08 3.51 1.28
N ALA A 70 5.13 2.87 0.75
CA ALA A 70 5.88 3.37 -0.40
C ALA A 70 5.04 3.41 -1.68
N ASN A 71 4.23 2.39 -1.93
CA ASN A 71 3.35 2.36 -3.12
C ASN A 71 2.22 3.40 -3.01
N GLY A 72 1.65 3.56 -1.81
CA GLY A 72 0.66 4.60 -1.55
C GLY A 72 1.24 6.02 -1.69
N SER A 73 2.45 6.26 -1.16
CA SER A 73 3.11 7.56 -1.31
C SER A 73 3.48 7.85 -2.76
N LEU A 74 3.89 6.84 -3.54
CA LEU A 74 4.21 7.02 -4.96
C LEU A 74 2.97 7.41 -5.78
N LEU A 75 1.83 6.77 -5.52
CA LEU A 75 0.55 7.14 -6.14
C LEU A 75 0.18 8.59 -5.80
N TYR A 76 0.33 8.97 -4.53
CA TYR A 76 0.05 10.32 -4.06
C TYR A 76 0.98 11.36 -4.71
N ASP A 77 2.29 11.13 -4.72
CA ASP A 77 3.26 12.05 -5.31
C ASP A 77 3.01 12.28 -6.82
N LYS A 78 2.68 11.22 -7.55
CA LYS A 78 2.33 11.31 -8.98
C LYS A 78 0.99 12.02 -9.21
N ALA A 79 0.03 11.85 -8.31
CA ALA A 79 -1.21 12.61 -8.36
C ALA A 79 -0.97 14.12 -8.14
N LEU A 80 -0.09 14.48 -7.22
CA LEU A 80 0.29 15.87 -6.99
C LEU A 80 1.05 16.49 -8.17
N ALA A 81 2.01 15.76 -8.74
CA ALA A 81 2.82 16.24 -9.87
C ALA A 81 2.00 16.56 -11.13
N SER A 82 0.78 16.02 -11.24
CA SER A 82 -0.14 16.32 -12.35
C SER A 82 -0.76 17.74 -12.29
N ARG A 83 -0.46 18.50 -11.23
CA ARG A 83 -1.01 19.83 -10.93
C ARG A 83 0.15 20.82 -10.81
N SER A 84 0.23 21.77 -11.75
CA SER A 84 1.32 22.74 -11.83
C SER A 84 1.39 23.66 -10.60
N ASP A 85 0.24 24.02 -10.03
CA ASP A 85 0.11 24.84 -8.82
C ASP A 85 0.67 24.16 -7.57
N ILE A 86 0.51 22.84 -7.47
CA ILE A 86 1.07 22.05 -6.36
C ILE A 86 2.57 21.86 -6.55
N GLU A 87 3.01 21.60 -7.78
CA GLU A 87 4.43 21.41 -8.09
C GLU A 87 5.23 22.71 -7.88
N GLU A 88 4.66 23.86 -8.23
CA GLU A 88 5.24 25.18 -7.97
C GLU A 88 5.35 25.47 -6.46
N HIS A 89 4.31 25.15 -5.67
CA HIS A 89 4.41 25.27 -4.22
C HIS A 89 5.48 24.34 -3.63
N LYS A 90 5.59 23.12 -4.15
CA LYS A 90 6.59 22.14 -3.74
C LYS A 90 8.01 22.59 -4.11
N SER A 91 8.21 23.21 -5.28
CA SER A 91 9.50 23.77 -5.68
C SER A 91 9.89 24.96 -4.79
N MET A 92 8.96 25.87 -4.48
CA MET A 92 9.20 26.98 -3.56
C MET A 92 9.61 26.49 -2.15
N LEU A 93 8.93 25.47 -1.62
CA LEU A 93 9.30 24.87 -0.33
C LEU A 93 10.69 24.23 -0.36
N LYS A 94 11.06 23.62 -1.49
CA LYS A 94 12.37 23.01 -1.69
C LYS A 94 13.49 24.07 -1.80
N GLU A 95 13.23 25.18 -2.48
CA GLU A 95 14.11 26.35 -2.55
C GLU A 95 14.26 27.01 -1.18
N GLY A 96 13.20 27.02 -0.36
CA GLY A 96 13.23 27.41 1.05
C GLY A 96 14.00 26.45 1.98
N GLY A 97 14.67 25.43 1.44
CA GLY A 97 15.54 24.53 2.19
C GLY A 97 14.83 23.35 2.87
N LEU A 98 13.52 23.16 2.68
CA LEU A 98 12.84 21.97 3.20
C LEU A 98 13.24 20.73 2.41
N LYS A 99 13.59 19.65 3.14
CA LYS A 99 13.97 18.36 2.56
C LYS A 99 13.22 17.20 3.25
N GLY A 100 13.11 16.08 2.53
CA GLY A 100 12.59 14.82 3.04
C GLY A 100 11.15 14.92 3.56
N GLY A 101 10.89 14.31 4.72
CA GLY A 101 9.54 14.21 5.30
C GLY A 101 8.89 15.55 5.64
N LYS A 102 9.68 16.59 5.97
CA LYS A 102 9.13 17.94 6.24
C LYS A 102 8.57 18.58 4.97
N LEU A 103 9.23 18.38 3.82
CA LEU A 103 8.74 18.85 2.52
C LEU A 103 7.45 18.11 2.12
N ALA A 104 7.42 16.80 2.31
CA ALA A 104 6.24 15.98 2.03
C ALA A 104 5.04 16.42 2.89
N TRP A 105 5.26 16.65 4.19
CA TRP A 105 4.20 17.11 5.10
C TRP A 105 3.67 18.50 4.75
N ALA A 106 4.56 19.45 4.45
CA ALA A 106 4.16 20.80 4.05
C ALA A 106 3.35 20.79 2.74
N SER A 107 3.81 20.03 1.75
CA SER A 107 3.11 19.86 0.46
C SER A 107 1.75 19.17 0.63
N PHE A 108 1.68 18.16 1.51
CA PHE A 108 0.43 17.50 1.89
C PHE A 108 -0.55 18.49 2.54
N LYS A 109 -0.09 19.27 3.52
CA LYS A 109 -0.94 20.25 4.22
C LYS A 109 -1.51 21.31 3.26
N TYR A 110 -0.70 21.80 2.34
CA TYR A 110 -1.16 22.73 1.29
C TYR A 110 -2.22 22.08 0.39
N THR A 111 -1.94 20.87 -0.10
CA THR A 111 -2.87 20.13 -0.97
C THR A 111 -4.19 19.83 -0.25
N ALA A 112 -4.14 19.40 1.01
CA ALA A 112 -5.34 19.13 1.81
C ALA A 112 -6.18 20.39 2.06
N GLY A 113 -5.54 21.57 2.14
CA GLY A 113 -6.24 22.84 2.26
C GLY A 113 -6.94 23.26 0.96
N ASN A 114 -6.22 23.17 -0.17
CA ASN A 114 -6.60 23.82 -1.43
C ASN A 114 -7.22 22.87 -2.48
N HIS A 115 -6.90 21.57 -2.41
CA HIS A 115 -7.33 20.54 -3.37
C HIS A 115 -7.92 19.31 -2.68
N ARG A 116 -8.89 19.55 -1.78
CA ARG A 116 -9.60 18.51 -1.01
C ARG A 116 -10.14 17.37 -1.87
N LEU A 117 -10.64 17.68 -3.06
CA LEU A 117 -11.24 16.69 -3.96
C LEU A 117 -10.20 15.73 -4.55
N LEU A 118 -8.98 16.21 -4.83
CA LEU A 118 -7.86 15.37 -5.30
C LEU A 118 -7.37 14.45 -4.17
N VAL A 119 -7.24 14.99 -2.95
CA VAL A 119 -6.85 14.19 -1.78
C VAL A 119 -7.90 13.12 -1.51
N ALA A 120 -9.18 13.47 -1.53
CA ALA A 120 -10.27 12.51 -1.37
C ALA A 120 -10.23 11.42 -2.45
N GLU A 121 -10.00 11.78 -3.71
CA GLU A 121 -9.87 10.83 -4.81
C GLU A 121 -8.74 9.82 -4.58
N VAL A 122 -7.52 10.30 -4.25
CA VAL A 122 -6.37 9.41 -3.99
C VAL A 122 -6.61 8.54 -2.76
N VAL A 123 -7.15 9.10 -1.67
CA VAL A 123 -7.46 8.36 -0.45
C VAL A 123 -8.52 7.28 -0.70
N ILE A 124 -9.57 7.59 -1.46
CA ILE A 124 -10.60 6.62 -1.83
C ILE A 124 -10.00 5.50 -2.67
N ILE A 125 -9.18 5.82 -3.67
CA ILE A 125 -8.51 4.80 -4.50
C ILE A 125 -7.65 3.88 -3.63
N ILE A 126 -6.82 4.44 -2.75
CA ILE A 126 -5.99 3.67 -1.82
C ILE A 126 -6.87 2.81 -0.91
N PHE A 127 -7.86 3.39 -0.25
CA PHE A 127 -8.68 2.70 0.74
C PHE A 127 -9.56 1.60 0.12
N VAL A 128 -10.26 1.91 -0.97
CA VAL A 128 -11.14 0.94 -1.65
C VAL A 128 -10.31 -0.22 -2.18
N ILE A 129 -9.16 0.04 -2.79
CA ILE A 129 -8.38 -1.03 -3.41
C ILE A 129 -7.67 -1.86 -2.37
N TYR A 130 -6.95 -1.25 -1.43
CA TYR A 130 -6.29 -2.04 -0.40
C TYR A 130 -7.31 -2.75 0.50
N GLY A 131 -8.40 -2.09 0.89
CA GLY A 131 -9.46 -2.69 1.69
C GLY A 131 -10.09 -3.88 0.98
N SER A 132 -10.54 -3.71 -0.26
CA SER A 132 -11.12 -4.82 -1.05
C SER A 132 -10.12 -5.95 -1.30
N THR A 133 -8.86 -5.62 -1.53
CA THR A 133 -7.81 -6.61 -1.78
C THR A 133 -7.49 -7.43 -0.53
N ILE A 134 -7.35 -6.79 0.63
CA ILE A 134 -7.12 -7.49 1.92
C ILE A 134 -8.32 -8.39 2.23
N LEU A 135 -9.55 -7.87 2.09
CA LEU A 135 -10.77 -8.66 2.33
C LEU A 135 -10.87 -9.85 1.37
N ALA A 136 -10.59 -9.66 0.08
CA ALA A 136 -10.59 -10.72 -0.91
C ALA A 136 -9.51 -11.77 -0.60
N MET A 137 -8.31 -11.35 -0.19
CA MET A 137 -7.25 -12.26 0.24
C MET A 137 -7.64 -13.06 1.48
N MET A 138 -8.20 -12.41 2.50
CA MET A 138 -8.66 -13.10 3.71
C MET A 138 -9.75 -14.12 3.39
N SER A 139 -10.73 -13.75 2.55
CA SER A 139 -11.76 -14.67 2.06
C SER A 139 -11.16 -15.85 1.30
N GLY A 140 -10.20 -15.60 0.41
CA GLY A 140 -9.50 -16.64 -0.34
C GLY A 140 -8.70 -17.61 0.55
N VAL A 141 -7.96 -17.07 1.53
CA VAL A 141 -7.21 -17.87 2.49
C VAL A 141 -8.15 -18.71 3.36
N ILE A 142 -9.22 -18.13 3.91
CA ILE A 142 -10.21 -18.87 4.71
C ILE A 142 -10.83 -20.00 3.88
N THR A 143 -11.20 -19.72 2.64
CA THR A 143 -11.79 -20.71 1.72
C THR A 143 -10.80 -21.84 1.44
N ALA A 144 -9.55 -21.52 1.09
CA ALA A 144 -8.51 -22.51 0.84
C ALA A 144 -8.20 -23.37 2.07
N LEU A 145 -8.15 -22.76 3.26
CA LEU A 145 -7.96 -23.48 4.52
C LEU A 145 -9.17 -24.38 4.86
N GLY A 146 -10.38 -23.94 4.55
CA GLY A 146 -11.61 -24.73 4.69
C GLY A 146 -11.61 -25.96 3.80
N PHE A 147 -11.25 -25.81 2.52
CA PHE A 147 -11.07 -26.93 1.60
C PHE A 147 -10.01 -27.92 2.11
N LEU A 148 -8.85 -27.44 2.54
CA LEU A 148 -7.79 -28.30 3.08
C LEU A 148 -8.21 -29.06 4.34
N LYS A 149 -9.10 -28.50 5.16
CA LYS A 149 -9.64 -29.17 6.34
C LYS A 149 -10.64 -30.28 5.99
N ASN A 150 -11.39 -30.10 4.92
CA ASN A 150 -12.44 -31.05 4.49
C ASN A 150 -11.93 -32.16 3.53
N VAL A 151 -10.70 -32.04 3.03
CA VAL A 151 -10.06 -33.04 2.15
C VAL A 151 -9.13 -34.00 2.93
N LYS A 152 -8.90 -33.73 4.22
CA LYS A 152 -8.32 -34.70 5.17
C LYS A 152 -9.43 -35.51 5.83
#